data_AF-A0A0D0LJV8-F1
#
_entry.id   AF-A0A0D0LJV8-F1
#
_cell.length_a   1.000
_cell.length_b   1.000
_cell.length_c   1.000
_cell.angle_alpha   90.00
_cell.angle_beta   90.00
_cell.angle_gamma   90.00
#
_symmetry.space_group_name_H-M   'P 1'
#
loop_
_entity.id
_entity.type
_entity.pdbx_description
1 polymer ?
#
loop_
_entity_poly.entity_id
_entity_poly.type
_entity_poly.pdbx_seq_one_letter_code
_entity_poly.pdbx_strand_id
1 'polypeptide(L)'
;MAKSSNASTDTRCSCASSSLPTVQFKPFEWVQREGLDVSRQRHASFLNDARDVVQGTQTLAQLLSWDEDRRDATSSDAGPPPLLDACQREALQRLLAVSLGLLHAQIEAQCDALTP
;
A
#
# COMPACT_ATOMS: atom_id res chain seq x y z
N MET A 1 30.83 -56.74 7.41
CA MET A 1 31.44 -56.19 6.17
C MET A 1 30.33 -55.37 5.51
N ALA A 2 30.42 -54.07 5.22
CA ALA A 2 31.55 -53.26 4.77
C ALA A 2 31.83 -52.04 5.66
N LYS A 3 33.02 -51.47 5.44
CA LYS A 3 33.71 -50.41 6.18
C LYS A 3 33.65 -49.09 5.40
N SER A 4 33.61 -47.97 6.14
CA SER A 4 34.19 -46.65 5.81
C SER A 4 33.51 -45.86 4.66
N SER A 5 33.44 -44.53 4.63
CA SER A 5 34.33 -43.53 5.21
C SER A 5 33.60 -42.22 5.50
N ASN A 6 33.95 -41.61 6.63
CA ASN A 6 33.72 -40.20 6.90
C ASN A 6 34.71 -39.38 6.08
N ALA A 7 34.24 -38.37 5.35
CA ALA A 7 35.08 -37.30 4.83
C ALA A 7 34.42 -35.98 5.21
N SER A 8 34.82 -35.47 6.38
CA SER A 8 34.64 -34.07 6.73
C SER A 8 35.76 -33.30 6.01
N THR A 9 35.40 -32.41 5.09
CA THR A 9 36.29 -31.31 4.67
C THR A 9 35.48 -30.03 4.63
N ASP A 10 35.68 -29.28 5.70
CA ASP A 10 35.57 -27.84 5.82
C ASP A 10 35.97 -27.15 4.49
N THR A 11 35.04 -26.41 3.89
CA THR A 11 35.42 -25.30 3.02
C THR A 11 34.41 -24.19 3.26
N ARG A 12 34.75 -23.34 4.23
CA ARG A 12 34.28 -21.96 4.33
C ARG A 12 34.23 -21.34 2.94
N CYS A 13 33.05 -21.26 2.35
CA CYS A 13 32.71 -20.15 1.51
C CYS A 13 32.00 -19.14 2.40
N SER A 14 32.79 -18.33 3.11
CA SER A 14 32.32 -17.09 3.70
C SER A 14 32.00 -16.12 2.56
N CYS A 15 30.97 -16.42 1.77
CA CYS A 15 30.19 -15.38 1.17
C CYS A 15 29.63 -14.62 2.36
N ALA A 16 30.21 -13.46 2.66
CA ALA A 16 29.54 -12.46 3.46
C ALA A 16 28.27 -12.12 2.69
N SER A 17 27.22 -12.90 2.91
CA SER A 17 25.86 -12.52 2.66
C SER A 17 25.70 -11.27 3.49
N SER A 18 25.88 -10.11 2.85
CA SER A 18 25.50 -8.84 3.42
C SER A 18 24.11 -9.08 3.97
N SER A 19 24.00 -9.07 5.29
CA SER A 19 22.75 -9.19 6.01
C SER A 19 21.96 -7.94 5.65
N LEU A 20 21.39 -7.94 4.46
CA LEU A 20 20.39 -6.96 4.07
C LEU A 20 19.36 -7.05 5.19
N PRO A 21 19.12 -5.94 5.91
CA PRO A 21 18.13 -5.96 6.97
C PRO A 21 16.88 -6.54 6.35
N THR A 22 16.37 -7.61 6.94
CA THR A 22 15.08 -8.15 6.54
C THR A 22 14.10 -7.01 6.77
N VAL A 23 13.76 -6.29 5.70
CA VAL A 23 12.79 -5.19 5.73
C VAL A 23 11.46 -5.86 5.96
N GLN A 24 11.16 -6.10 7.23
CA GLN A 24 9.86 -6.57 7.63
C GLN A 24 8.92 -5.39 7.42
N PHE A 25 7.99 -5.55 6.47
CA PHE A 25 6.90 -4.61 6.31
C PHE A 25 6.08 -4.62 7.60
N LYS A 26 6.36 -3.65 8.47
CA LYS A 26 5.53 -3.41 9.65
C LYS A 26 4.20 -2.81 9.16
N PRO A 27 3.04 -3.30 9.63
CA PRO A 27 1.78 -2.62 9.40
C PRO A 27 1.90 -1.15 9.79
N PHE A 28 1.32 -0.27 8.98
CA PHE A 28 1.38 1.15 9.25
C PHE A 28 0.72 1.47 10.60
N GLU A 29 1.51 2.01 11.52
CA GLU A 29 1.03 2.58 12.78
C GLU A 29 1.01 4.10 12.65
N TRP A 30 -0.04 4.74 13.17
CA TRP A 30 -0.15 6.20 13.15
C TRP A 30 1.07 6.84 13.82
N VAL A 31 1.76 7.71 13.08
CA VAL A 31 2.97 8.35 13.59
C VAL A 31 2.58 9.57 14.42
N GLN A 32 2.78 9.50 15.74
CA GLN A 32 2.64 10.66 16.61
C GLN A 32 3.67 11.72 16.27
N ARG A 33 3.24 12.98 16.24
CA ARG A 33 4.05 14.11 15.77
C ARG A 33 4.71 14.87 16.93
N GLU A 34 4.22 14.66 18.14
CA GLU A 34 4.62 15.35 19.35
C GLU A 34 6.08 15.05 19.70
N GLY A 35 6.90 16.08 19.88
CA GLY A 35 8.30 15.95 20.27
C GLY A 35 9.27 15.58 19.16
N LEU A 36 8.82 15.50 17.90
CA LEU A 36 9.70 15.31 16.74
C LEU A 36 10.35 16.62 16.29
N ASP A 37 11.55 16.51 15.70
CA ASP A 37 12.13 17.63 14.97
C ASP A 37 11.33 17.95 13.69
N VAL A 38 11.49 19.15 13.17
CA VAL A 38 10.70 19.67 12.03
C VAL A 38 10.78 18.75 10.81
N SER A 39 11.93 18.12 10.54
CA SER A 39 12.09 17.24 9.38
C SER A 39 11.31 15.93 9.56
N ARG A 40 11.41 15.31 10.74
CA ARG A 40 10.64 14.11 11.08
C ARG A 40 9.14 14.37 11.20
N GLN A 41 8.75 15.54 11.68
CA GLN A 41 7.35 15.92 11.75
C GLN A 41 6.71 16.04 10.37
N ARG A 42 7.42 16.62 9.38
CA ARG A 42 6.95 16.68 7.99
C ARG A 42 6.83 15.28 7.39
N HIS A 43 7.83 14.43 7.61
CA HIS A 43 7.80 13.05 7.14
C HIS A 43 6.64 12.25 7.76
N ALA A 44 6.42 12.37 9.07
CA ALA A 44 5.30 11.77 9.77
C ALA A 44 3.94 12.26 9.24
N SER A 45 3.81 13.55 8.93
CA SER A 45 2.59 14.10 8.32
C SER A 45 2.33 13.45 6.96
N PHE A 46 3.34 13.44 6.08
CA PHE A 46 3.23 12.82 4.76
C PHE A 46 2.81 11.34 4.86
N LEU A 47 3.43 10.58 5.75
CA LEU A 47 3.12 9.18 5.96
C LEU A 47 1.67 8.95 6.43
N ASN A 48 1.18 9.78 7.36
CA ASN A 48 -0.21 9.71 7.81
C ASN A 48 -1.19 10.11 6.70
N ASP A 49 -0.88 11.18 5.95
CA ASP A 49 -1.70 11.63 4.81
C ASP A 49 -1.77 10.55 3.71
N ALA A 50 -0.64 9.91 3.41
CA ALA A 50 -0.56 8.80 2.46
C ALA A 50 -1.43 7.61 2.88
N ARG A 51 -1.38 7.25 4.17
CA ARG A 51 -2.24 6.19 4.73
C ARG A 51 -3.72 6.55 4.58
N ASP A 52 -4.11 7.77 4.91
CA ASP A 52 -5.51 8.21 4.83
C ASP A 52 -6.01 8.21 3.38
N VAL A 53 -5.18 8.63 2.42
CA VAL A 53 -5.51 8.54 0.98
C VAL A 53 -5.69 7.09 0.53
N VAL A 54 -4.80 6.17 0.90
CA VAL A 54 -4.92 4.74 0.53
C VAL A 54 -6.18 4.12 1.15
N GLN A 55 -6.44 4.37 2.44
CA GLN A 55 -7.62 3.84 3.12
C GLN A 55 -8.92 4.43 2.56
N GLY A 56 -8.94 5.75 2.29
CA GLY A 56 -10.09 6.44 1.72
C GLY A 56 -10.40 5.96 0.30
N THR A 57 -9.39 5.81 -0.56
CA THR A 57 -9.56 5.31 -1.93
C THR A 57 -9.98 3.85 -1.96
N GLN A 58 -9.47 3.00 -1.07
CA GLN A 58 -9.94 1.62 -0.92
C GLN A 58 -11.41 1.56 -0.50
N THR A 59 -11.81 2.37 0.47
CA THR A 59 -13.21 2.46 0.93
C THR A 59 -14.12 2.93 -0.20
N LEU A 60 -13.68 3.93 -0.98
CA LEU A 60 -14.42 4.42 -2.13
C LEU A 60 -14.54 3.37 -3.25
N ALA A 61 -13.48 2.61 -3.52
CA ALA A 61 -13.53 1.49 -4.47
C ALA A 61 -14.56 0.43 -4.05
N GLN A 62 -14.60 0.10 -2.75
CA GLN A 62 -15.58 -0.84 -2.20
C GLN A 62 -17.02 -0.33 -2.35
N LEU A 63 -17.25 0.97 -2.10
CA LEU A 63 -18.56 1.59 -2.31
C LEU A 63 -18.99 1.51 -3.79
N LEU A 64 -18.08 1.82 -4.72
CA LEU A 64 -18.37 1.74 -6.15
C LEU A 64 -18.66 0.31 -6.61
N SER A 65 -17.92 -0.68 -6.11
CA SER A 65 -18.18 -2.10 -6.39
C SER A 65 -19.54 -2.53 -5.87
N TRP A 66 -19.85 -2.17 -4.62
CA TRP A 66 -21.14 -2.48 -4.00
C TRP A 66 -22.31 -1.84 -4.74
N ASP A 67 -22.17 -0.61 -5.24
CA ASP A 67 -23.22 0.06 -6.02
C ASP A 67 -23.43 -0.61 -7.39
N GLU A 68 -22.36 -1.09 -8.03
CA GLU A 68 -22.46 -1.84 -9.29
C GLU A 68 -23.16 -3.20 -9.09
N ASP A 69 -22.82 -3.94 -8.02
CA ASP A 69 -23.49 -5.20 -7.67
C ASP A 69 -25.02 -5.01 -7.49
N ARG A 70 -25.44 -3.86 -6.94
CA ARG A 70 -26.86 -3.49 -6.81
C ARG A 70 -27.52 -3.16 -8.13
N ARG A 71 -26.80 -2.49 -9.03
CA ARG A 71 -27.31 -2.19 -10.37
C ARG A 71 -27.56 -3.48 -11.14
N ASP A 72 -26.65 -4.43 -11.06
CA ASP A 72 -26.80 -5.77 -11.66
C ASP A 72 -28.00 -6.51 -11.06
N ALA A 73 -28.19 -6.48 -9.74
CA ALA A 73 -29.35 -7.10 -9.09
C ALA A 73 -30.70 -6.43 -9.47
N THR A 74 -30.71 -5.10 -9.67
CA THR A 74 -31.90 -4.35 -10.10
C THR A 74 -32.31 -4.72 -11.52
N SER A 75 -31.34 -5.01 -12.40
CA SER A 75 -31.62 -5.48 -13.76
C SER A 75 -32.40 -6.81 -13.81
N SER A 76 -32.36 -7.58 -12.70
CA SER A 76 -33.10 -8.83 -12.49
C SER A 76 -34.45 -8.65 -11.76
N ASP A 77 -34.95 -7.41 -11.59
CA ASP A 77 -36.22 -7.06 -10.92
C ASP A 77 -36.34 -7.49 -9.44
N ALA A 78 -35.20 -7.78 -8.79
CA ALA A 78 -35.14 -8.30 -7.41
C ALA A 78 -34.45 -7.33 -6.42
N GLY A 79 -33.88 -6.23 -6.91
CA GLY A 79 -32.96 -5.39 -6.15
C GLY A 79 -33.48 -3.97 -5.87
N PRO A 80 -33.08 -3.36 -4.73
CA PRO A 80 -33.24 -1.92 -4.51
C PRO A 80 -32.38 -1.11 -5.50
N PRO A 81 -32.82 0.08 -5.94
CA PRO A 81 -32.17 0.83 -7.01
C PRO A 81 -30.72 1.22 -6.65
N PRO A 82 -29.87 1.47 -7.66
CA PRO A 82 -28.52 1.98 -7.45
C PRO A 82 -28.56 3.31 -6.68
N LEU A 83 -27.60 3.50 -5.79
CA LEU A 83 -27.45 4.71 -4.98
C LEU A 83 -26.86 5.85 -5.82
N LEU A 84 -25.93 5.52 -6.72
CA LEU A 84 -25.21 6.49 -7.53
C LEU A 84 -25.75 6.52 -8.96
N ASP A 85 -25.93 7.73 -9.48
CA ASP A 85 -26.15 7.92 -10.91
C ASP A 85 -24.84 7.77 -11.71
N ALA A 86 -24.94 7.76 -13.04
CA ALA A 86 -23.78 7.61 -13.93
C ALA A 86 -22.75 8.74 -13.75
N CYS A 87 -23.20 9.98 -13.56
CA CYS A 87 -22.34 11.15 -13.42
C CYS A 87 -21.56 11.10 -12.09
N GLN A 88 -22.26 10.79 -10.99
CA GLN A 88 -21.67 10.63 -9.66
C GLN A 88 -20.65 9.49 -9.65
N ARG A 89 -20.98 8.34 -10.24
CA ARG A 89 -20.06 7.20 -10.34
C ARG A 89 -18.80 7.57 -11.10
N GLU A 90 -18.93 8.18 -12.27
CA GLU A 90 -17.77 8.62 -13.05
C GLU A 90 -16.94 9.68 -12.32
N ALA A 91 -17.60 10.63 -11.63
CA ALA A 91 -16.90 11.64 -10.83
C ALA A 91 -16.09 11.00 -9.69
N LEU A 92 -16.65 10.02 -8.99
CA LEU A 92 -15.97 9.29 -7.92
C LEU A 92 -14.84 8.40 -8.45
N GLN A 93 -15.00 7.77 -9.61
CA GLN A 93 -13.92 7.02 -10.27
C GLN A 93 -12.76 7.94 -10.65
N ARG A 94 -13.05 9.12 -11.21
CA ARG A 94 -12.02 10.13 -11.52
C ARG A 94 -11.37 10.66 -10.25
N LEU A 95 -12.13 10.92 -9.19
CA LEU A 95 -11.60 11.35 -7.91
C LEU A 95 -10.62 10.31 -7.34
N LEU A 96 -10.99 9.03 -7.37
CA LEU A 96 -10.11 7.94 -6.95
C LEU A 96 -8.80 7.93 -7.74
N ALA A 97 -8.88 8.03 -9.07
CA ALA A 97 -7.70 8.06 -9.94
C ALA A 97 -6.80 9.27 -9.65
N VAL A 98 -7.40 10.46 -9.44
CA VAL A 98 -6.67 11.68 -9.11
C VAL A 98 -6.00 11.57 -7.73
N SER A 99 -6.71 11.10 -6.70
CA SER A 99 -6.16 10.93 -5.36
C SER A 99 -4.96 9.98 -5.35
N LEU A 100 -5.06 8.84 -6.04
CA LEU A 100 -3.94 7.90 -6.16
C LEU A 100 -2.79 8.46 -6.99
N GLY A 101 -3.09 9.17 -8.10
CA GLY A 101 -2.07 9.80 -8.93
C GLY A 101 -1.30 10.91 -8.20
N LEU A 102 -1.99 11.71 -7.40
CA LEU A 102 -1.35 12.74 -6.56
C LEU A 102 -0.47 12.12 -5.48
N LEU A 103 -0.94 11.06 -4.80
CA LEU A 103 -0.13 10.34 -3.84
C LEU A 103 1.12 9.72 -4.49
N HIS A 104 0.97 9.13 -5.67
CA HIS A 104 2.08 8.58 -6.44
C HIS A 104 3.15 9.65 -6.73
N ALA A 105 2.74 10.80 -7.28
CA ALA A 105 3.66 11.89 -7.58
C ALA A 105 4.38 12.43 -6.31
N GLN A 106 3.69 12.44 -5.17
CA GLN A 106 4.31 12.82 -3.90
C GLN A 106 5.34 11.78 -3.43
N ILE A 107 5.04 10.48 -3.58
CA ILE A 107 5.99 9.40 -3.26
C ILE A 107 7.24 9.53 -4.15
N GLU A 108 7.07 9.75 -5.45
CA GLU A 108 8.18 9.97 -6.38
C GLU A 108 9.06 11.14 -5.94
N ALA A 109 8.45 12.29 -5.60
CA ALA A 109 9.19 13.46 -5.11
C ALA A 109 9.95 13.18 -3.79
N GLN A 110 9.41 12.34 -2.90
CA GLN A 110 10.13 11.93 -1.69
C GLN A 110 11.30 10.99 -2.01
N CYS A 111 11.14 10.08 -2.97
CA CYS A 111 12.21 9.18 -3.41
C CYS A 111 13.36 9.95 -4.08
N ASP A 112 13.05 10.89 -4.96
CA ASP A 112 14.04 11.74 -5.65
C ASP A 112 14.86 12.55 -4.64
N ALA A 113 14.23 13.01 -3.55
CA ALA A 113 14.91 13.73 -2.47
C ALA A 113 15.87 12.84 -1.64
N LEU A 114 15.76 11.51 -1.74
CA LEU A 114 16.61 10.54 -1.04
C LEU A 114 17.76 10.02 -1.90
N THR A 115 17.69 10.18 -3.23
CA THR A 115 18.77 9.84 -4.15
C THR A 115 19.79 11.00 -4.25
N PRO A 116 21.07 10.79 -3.86
CA PRO A 116 22.11 11.81 -3.88
C PRO A 116 22.63 12.16 -5.28
#